data_AF-A0A914V2W1-F1
#
_entry.id   AF-A0A914V2W1-F1
#
_cell.length_a   1.000
_cell.length_b   1.000
_cell.length_c   1.000
_cell.angle_alpha   90.00
_cell.angle_beta   90.00
_cell.angle_gamma   90.00
#
_symmetry.space_group_name_H-M   'P 1'
#
loop_
_entity.id
_entity.type
_entity.pdbx_description
1 polymer ?
#
loop_
_entity_poly.entity_id
_entity_poly.type
_entity_poly.pdbx_seq_one_letter_code
_entity_poly.pdbx_strand_id
1 'polypeptide(L)'
;MALLQGDIDNHALLIKYSLYIVMGVLAGSVNISVAIALWRSPSLRRRKEYVVIGGLALADGLDGLATAMAGMYRVVGISLRFATDCVPVLSCMVLPQTILLHWAGVAAAFMLLAVSADRLFAVLFPMTYFRSGVAYATRLVLAVVILSFFHLSAAWIEPLLNHHKTLRAICDTAALSPVYYVYSKYATATMSFASVLVYSVVVRLLSRRMTRLCSLVDAQTLVHQLRVQGQC
;
A
#
# COMPACT_ATOMS: atom_id res chain seq x y z
N MET A 1 1.32 -2.02 -44.34
CA MET A 1 2.00 -1.30 -43.23
C MET A 1 1.17 -1.24 -41.96
N ALA A 2 -0.11 -0.79 -42.00
CA ALA A 2 -0.96 -0.72 -40.79
C ALA A 2 -1.20 -2.06 -40.05
N LEU A 3 -1.29 -3.19 -40.78
CA LEU A 3 -1.45 -4.51 -40.17
C LEU A 3 -0.20 -5.00 -39.42
N LEU A 4 1.00 -4.68 -39.93
CA LEU A 4 2.26 -5.01 -39.27
C LEU A 4 2.49 -4.17 -38.00
N GLN A 5 2.08 -2.90 -38.04
CA GLN A 5 2.15 -2.02 -36.88
C GLN A 5 1.25 -2.54 -35.73
N GLY A 6 0.02 -2.96 -36.05
CA GLY A 6 -0.90 -3.50 -35.05
C GLY A 6 -0.45 -4.81 -34.41
N ASP A 7 0.27 -5.67 -35.15
CA ASP A 7 0.74 -6.96 -34.62
C ASP A 7 1.91 -6.78 -33.64
N ILE A 8 2.85 -5.88 -33.96
CA ILE A 8 3.97 -5.51 -33.06
C ILE A 8 3.44 -4.89 -31.76
N ASP A 9 2.44 -4.02 -31.85
CA ASP A 9 1.82 -3.39 -30.68
C ASP A 9 1.12 -4.42 -29.76
N ASN A 10 0.47 -5.43 -30.35
CA ASN A 10 -0.17 -6.51 -29.59
C ASN A 10 0.84 -7.35 -28.81
N HIS A 11 2.00 -7.68 -29.40
CA HIS A 11 3.05 -8.43 -28.70
C HIS A 11 3.61 -7.66 -27.50
N ALA A 12 3.87 -6.36 -27.66
CA ALA A 12 4.34 -5.52 -26.57
C ALA A 12 3.32 -5.42 -25.43
N LEU A 13 2.03 -5.28 -25.76
CA LEU A 13 0.94 -5.27 -24.77
C LEU A 13 0.79 -6.59 -24.05
N LEU A 14 0.89 -7.73 -24.75
CA LEU A 14 0.85 -9.05 -24.14
C LEU A 14 1.99 -9.23 -23.13
N ILE A 15 3.22 -8.88 -23.50
CA ILE A 15 4.38 -8.94 -22.58
C ILE A 15 4.12 -8.07 -21.34
N LYS A 16 3.66 -6.83 -21.53
CA LYS A 16 3.34 -5.92 -20.42
C LYS A 16 2.32 -6.53 -19.46
N TYR A 17 1.21 -7.08 -19.97
CA TYR A 17 0.16 -7.62 -19.11
C TYR A 17 0.53 -8.99 -18.51
N SER A 18 1.35 -9.80 -19.18
CA SER A 18 1.95 -11.01 -18.59
C SER A 18 2.85 -10.66 -17.40
N LEU A 19 3.65 -9.59 -17.49
CA LEU A 19 4.45 -9.11 -16.36
C LEU A 19 3.56 -8.66 -15.19
N TYR A 20 2.42 -8.03 -15.45
CA TYR A 20 1.46 -7.66 -14.39
C TYR A 20 0.91 -8.89 -13.67
N ILE A 21 0.65 -9.98 -14.39
CA ILE A 21 0.21 -11.25 -13.79
C ILE A 21 1.29 -11.79 -12.86
N VAL A 22 2.53 -11.93 -13.34
CA VAL A 22 3.64 -12.48 -12.54
C VAL A 22 3.91 -11.63 -11.30
N MET A 23 4.06 -10.32 -11.47
CA MET A 23 4.32 -9.39 -10.37
C MET A 23 3.16 -9.36 -9.37
N GLY A 24 1.92 -9.32 -9.86
CA GLY A 24 0.72 -9.31 -9.03
C GLY A 24 0.55 -10.59 -8.22
N VAL A 25 0.80 -11.77 -8.82
CA VAL A 25 0.74 -13.06 -8.13
C VAL A 25 1.82 -13.15 -7.04
N LEU A 26 3.06 -12.73 -7.34
CA LEU A 26 4.15 -12.75 -6.37
C LEU A 26 3.86 -11.79 -5.21
N ALA A 27 3.51 -10.54 -5.50
CA ALA A 27 3.19 -9.54 -4.48
C ALA A 27 1.98 -9.95 -3.65
N GLY A 28 0.91 -10.41 -4.31
CA GLY A 28 -0.32 -10.85 -3.68
C GLY A 28 -0.10 -12.06 -2.75
N SER A 29 0.54 -13.12 -3.25
CA SER A 29 0.75 -14.35 -2.48
C SER A 29 1.61 -14.15 -1.24
N VAL A 30 2.72 -13.41 -1.34
CA VAL A 30 3.61 -13.12 -0.22
C VAL A 30 2.89 -12.29 0.84
N ASN A 31 2.27 -11.18 0.44
CA ASN A 31 1.63 -10.26 1.38
C ASN A 31 0.37 -10.85 2.04
N ILE A 32 -0.46 -11.58 1.28
CA ILE A 32 -1.63 -12.27 1.83
C ILE A 32 -1.19 -13.34 2.84
N SER A 33 -0.11 -14.08 2.56
CA SER A 33 0.42 -15.09 3.49
C SER A 33 0.89 -14.46 4.80
N VAL A 34 1.58 -13.31 4.74
CA VAL A 34 1.98 -12.54 5.92
C VAL A 34 0.76 -12.06 6.71
N ALA A 35 -0.25 -11.48 6.05
CA ALA A 35 -1.47 -11.03 6.71
C ALA A 35 -2.20 -12.19 7.43
N ILE A 36 -2.33 -13.34 6.76
CA ILE A 36 -2.94 -14.55 7.34
C ILE A 36 -2.13 -15.03 8.55
N ALA A 37 -0.81 -15.09 8.45
CA ALA A 37 0.05 -15.53 9.55
C ALA A 37 -0.09 -14.62 10.79
N LEU A 38 -0.14 -13.30 10.58
CA LEU A 38 -0.32 -12.32 11.66
C LEU A 38 -1.70 -12.42 12.32
N TRP A 39 -2.76 -12.67 11.55
CA TRP A 39 -4.11 -12.79 12.09
C TRP A 39 -4.39 -14.12 12.78
N ARG A 40 -3.76 -15.20 12.33
CA ARG A 40 -3.88 -16.53 12.97
C ARG A 40 -3.15 -16.60 14.30
N SER A 41 -2.13 -15.76 14.52
CA SER A 41 -1.37 -15.77 15.77
C SER A 41 -1.96 -14.80 16.82
N PRO A 42 -2.62 -15.30 17.87
CA PRO A 42 -3.25 -14.45 18.89
C PRO A 42 -2.21 -13.66 19.71
N SER A 43 -0.98 -14.16 19.84
CA SER A 43 0.12 -13.47 20.52
C SER A 43 0.60 -12.26 19.73
N LEU A 44 0.65 -12.36 18.39
CA LEU A 44 1.05 -11.27 17.51
C LEU A 44 -0.05 -10.22 17.40
N ARG A 45 -1.32 -10.63 17.24
CA ARG A 45 -2.46 -9.71 17.12
C ARG A 45 -2.67 -8.83 18.36
N ARG A 46 -2.19 -9.25 19.53
CA ARG A 46 -2.21 -8.44 20.77
C ARG A 46 -1.16 -7.32 20.79
N ARG A 47 -0.24 -7.27 19.82
CA ARG A 47 0.72 -6.17 19.70
C ARG A 47 0.28 -5.21 18.60
N LYS A 48 0.10 -3.95 18.96
CA LYS A 48 -0.29 -2.85 18.07
C LYS A 48 0.53 -2.78 16.77
N GLU A 49 1.83 -3.03 16.86
CA GLU A 49 2.74 -2.98 15.71
C GLU A 49 2.36 -3.99 14.63
N TYR A 50 2.02 -5.22 15.01
CA TYR A 50 1.62 -6.26 14.09
C TYR A 50 0.22 -6.04 13.51
N VAL A 51 -0.65 -5.28 14.18
CA VAL A 51 -1.94 -4.87 13.64
C VAL A 51 -1.75 -3.87 12.48
N VAL A 52 -0.87 -2.88 12.65
CA VAL A 52 -0.59 -1.91 11.58
C VAL A 52 0.14 -2.58 10.41
N ILE A 53 1.15 -3.42 10.68
CA ILE A 53 1.87 -4.19 9.64
C ILE A 53 0.91 -5.15 8.91
N GLY A 54 0.02 -5.82 9.64
CA GLY A 54 -0.99 -6.70 9.05
C GLY A 54 -1.96 -5.96 8.13
N GLY A 55 -2.34 -4.72 8.48
CA GLY A 55 -3.15 -3.87 7.62
C GLY A 55 -2.42 -3.47 6.32
N LEU A 56 -1.13 -3.14 6.42
CA LEU A 56 -0.30 -2.81 5.24
C LEU A 56 -0.13 -4.04 4.34
N ALA A 57 0.24 -5.18 4.90
CA ALA A 57 0.35 -6.44 4.16
C ALA A 57 -0.98 -6.83 3.50
N LEU A 58 -2.13 -6.61 4.14
CA LEU A 58 -3.41 -6.84 3.49
C LEU A 58 -3.63 -5.90 2.28
N ALA A 59 -3.35 -4.60 2.44
CA ALA A 59 -3.52 -3.63 1.36
C ALA A 59 -2.62 -3.96 0.15
N ASP A 60 -1.34 -4.23 0.39
CA ASP A 60 -0.38 -4.64 -0.65
C ASP A 60 -0.78 -5.98 -1.30
N GLY A 61 -1.30 -6.91 -0.50
CA GLY A 61 -1.79 -8.20 -0.97
C GLY A 61 -2.99 -8.07 -1.91
N LEU A 62 -3.94 -7.19 -1.56
CA LEU A 62 -5.11 -6.92 -2.38
C LEU A 62 -4.76 -6.13 -3.65
N ASP A 63 -3.78 -5.23 -3.59
CA ASP A 63 -3.27 -4.51 -4.78
C ASP A 63 -2.56 -5.47 -5.75
N GLY A 64 -1.74 -6.39 -5.23
CA GLY A 64 -1.13 -7.46 -6.03
C GLY A 64 -2.17 -8.36 -6.70
N LEU A 65 -3.19 -8.80 -5.94
CA LEU A 65 -4.29 -9.59 -6.47
C LEU A 65 -5.07 -8.84 -7.57
N ALA A 66 -5.39 -7.56 -7.35
CA ALA A 66 -6.07 -6.72 -8.31
C ALA A 66 -5.25 -6.55 -9.60
N THR A 67 -3.94 -6.36 -9.47
CA THR A 67 -2.99 -6.26 -10.58
C THR A 67 -2.94 -7.55 -11.38
N ALA A 68 -2.92 -8.70 -10.72
CA ALA A 68 -2.95 -10.00 -11.39
C ALA A 68 -4.27 -10.24 -12.15
N MET A 69 -5.42 -9.96 -11.52
CA MET A 69 -6.73 -10.06 -12.18
C MET A 69 -6.85 -9.13 -13.39
N ALA A 70 -6.36 -7.89 -13.27
CA ALA A 70 -6.34 -6.94 -14.37
C ALA A 70 -5.42 -7.37 -15.51
N GLY A 71 -4.24 -7.93 -15.21
CA GLY A 71 -3.36 -8.51 -16.21
C GLY A 71 -4.04 -9.68 -16.94
N MET A 72 -4.65 -10.60 -16.20
CA MET A 72 -5.36 -11.76 -16.76
C MET A 72 -6.51 -11.33 -17.67
N TYR A 73 -7.37 -10.42 -17.20
CA TYR A 73 -8.50 -9.90 -17.98
C TYR A 73 -8.04 -9.30 -19.32
N ARG A 74 -6.93 -8.53 -19.31
CA ARG A 74 -6.41 -7.88 -20.53
C ARG A 74 -5.72 -8.84 -21.49
N VAL A 75 -4.97 -9.82 -20.98
CA VAL A 75 -4.37 -10.89 -21.81
C VAL A 75 -5.48 -11.69 -22.51
N VAL A 76 -6.53 -12.06 -21.77
CA VAL A 76 -7.69 -12.77 -22.35
C VAL A 76 -8.40 -11.91 -23.39
N GLY A 77 -8.61 -10.61 -23.12
CA GLY A 77 -9.24 -9.69 -24.08
C GLY A 77 -8.48 -9.48 -25.38
N ILE A 78 -7.14 -9.43 -25.32
CA ILE A 78 -6.30 -9.37 -26.52
C ILE A 78 -6.36 -10.71 -27.27
N SER A 79 -6.24 -11.84 -26.55
CA SER A 79 -6.22 -13.18 -27.14
C SER A 79 -7.53 -13.54 -27.86
N LEU A 80 -8.67 -13.13 -27.28
CA LEU A 80 -10.01 -13.36 -27.83
C LEU A 80 -10.47 -12.23 -28.78
N ARG A 81 -9.61 -11.25 -29.09
CA ARG A 81 -9.86 -10.13 -30.01
C ARG A 81 -11.07 -9.23 -29.67
N PHE A 82 -11.65 -9.32 -28.48
CA PHE A 82 -12.67 -8.37 -28.01
C PHE A 82 -12.06 -7.07 -27.43
N ALA A 83 -10.73 -6.98 -27.38
CA ALA A 83 -9.98 -5.80 -26.95
C ALA A 83 -10.41 -4.48 -27.65
N THR A 84 -10.89 -4.56 -28.88
CA THR A 84 -11.33 -3.41 -29.68
C THR A 84 -12.79 -3.03 -29.48
N ASP A 85 -13.57 -3.88 -28.82
CA ASP A 85 -15.00 -3.64 -28.64
C ASP A 85 -15.25 -2.47 -27.70
N CYS A 86 -16.31 -1.71 -27.99
CA CYS A 86 -16.70 -0.57 -27.18
C CYS A 86 -17.73 -1.00 -26.12
N VAL A 87 -17.43 -0.75 -24.86
CA VAL A 87 -18.31 -1.00 -23.72
C VAL A 87 -18.59 0.31 -22.97
N PRO A 88 -19.75 0.47 -22.32
CA PRO A 88 -20.02 1.67 -21.54
C PRO A 88 -19.07 1.77 -20.34
N VAL A 89 -18.69 2.99 -19.96
CA VAL A 89 -17.73 3.25 -18.85
C VAL A 89 -18.17 2.57 -17.55
N LEU A 90 -19.47 2.55 -17.25
CA LEU A 90 -19.98 1.95 -16.02
C LEU A 90 -19.73 0.43 -15.97
N SER A 91 -19.80 -0.26 -17.10
CA SER A 91 -19.42 -1.68 -17.16
C SER A 91 -17.97 -1.88 -16.78
N CYS A 92 -17.07 -0.97 -17.20
CA CYS A 92 -15.65 -0.99 -16.82
C CYS A 92 -15.40 -0.70 -15.32
N MET A 93 -16.20 0.18 -14.71
CA MET A 93 -16.07 0.55 -13.29
C MET A 93 -16.51 -0.57 -12.34
N VAL A 94 -17.50 -1.37 -12.73
CA VAL A 94 -18.05 -2.45 -11.88
C VAL A 94 -17.14 -3.69 -11.86
N LEU A 95 -16.13 -3.77 -12.74
CA LEU A 95 -15.20 -4.90 -12.71
C LEU A 95 -14.45 -4.96 -11.36
N PRO A 96 -14.38 -6.14 -10.72
CA PRO A 96 -13.83 -6.28 -9.38
C PRO A 96 -12.37 -5.83 -9.29
N GLN A 97 -11.57 -6.11 -10.32
CA GLN A 97 -10.18 -5.66 -10.38
C GLN A 97 -10.05 -4.14 -10.49
N THR A 98 -10.99 -3.44 -11.12
CA THR A 98 -10.97 -1.97 -11.23
C THR A 98 -11.22 -1.34 -9.86
N ILE A 99 -12.26 -1.83 -9.17
CA ILE A 99 -12.61 -1.38 -7.82
C ILE A 99 -11.45 -1.63 -6.86
N LEU A 100 -10.87 -2.84 -6.90
CA LEU A 100 -9.74 -3.20 -6.04
C LEU A 100 -8.48 -2.39 -6.37
N LEU A 101 -8.14 -2.15 -7.64
CA LEU A 101 -6.97 -1.34 -8.00
C LEU A 101 -7.08 0.10 -7.48
N HIS A 102 -8.26 0.72 -7.58
CA HIS A 102 -8.47 2.08 -7.09
C HIS A 102 -8.41 2.15 -5.57
N TRP A 103 -8.99 1.19 -4.88
CA TRP A 103 -9.02 1.17 -3.42
C TRP A 103 -7.68 0.74 -2.81
N ALA A 104 -7.13 -0.41 -3.24
CA ALA A 104 -5.96 -1.02 -2.64
C ALA A 104 -4.70 -0.19 -2.89
N GLY A 105 -4.52 0.39 -4.08
CA GLY A 105 -3.38 1.24 -4.39
C GLY A 105 -3.31 2.50 -3.51
N VAL A 106 -4.45 3.13 -3.21
CA VAL A 106 -4.51 4.27 -2.28
C VAL A 106 -4.34 3.81 -0.84
N ALA A 107 -4.99 2.71 -0.44
CA ALA A 107 -4.88 2.14 0.89
C ALA A 107 -3.44 1.77 1.26
N ALA A 108 -2.69 1.17 0.33
CA ALA A 108 -1.28 0.83 0.52
C ALA A 108 -0.43 2.09 0.82
N ALA A 109 -0.57 3.15 0.01
CA ALA A 109 0.15 4.40 0.22
C ALA A 109 -0.20 5.08 1.56
N PHE A 110 -1.48 5.09 1.93
CA PHE A 110 -1.91 5.63 3.23
C PHE A 110 -1.45 4.77 4.40
N MET A 111 -1.43 3.45 4.25
CA MET A 111 -0.91 2.53 5.26
C MET A 111 0.60 2.70 5.46
N LEU A 112 1.38 2.93 4.41
CA LEU A 112 2.82 3.25 4.51
C LEU A 112 3.06 4.52 5.33
N LEU A 113 2.28 5.57 5.06
CA LEU A 113 2.33 6.79 5.87
C LEU A 113 1.89 6.53 7.31
N ALA A 114 0.83 5.77 7.53
CA ALA A 114 0.33 5.43 8.86
C ALA A 114 1.34 4.64 9.68
N VAL A 115 2.05 3.68 9.07
CA VAL A 115 3.17 2.96 9.72
C VAL A 115 4.27 3.95 10.12
N SER A 116 4.66 4.84 9.21
CA SER A 116 5.72 5.82 9.49
C SER A 116 5.33 6.78 10.61
N ALA A 117 4.07 7.24 10.61
CA ALA A 117 3.50 8.10 11.64
C ALA A 117 3.36 7.39 12.99
N ASP A 118 2.94 6.11 13.02
CA ASP A 118 2.90 5.28 14.23
C ASP A 118 4.29 5.19 14.86
N ARG A 119 5.34 4.95 14.06
CA ARG A 119 6.73 4.92 14.54
C ARG A 119 7.20 6.28 15.04
N LEU A 120 6.85 7.36 14.36
CA LEU A 120 7.15 8.70 14.85
C LEU A 120 6.46 9.00 16.18
N PHE A 121 5.19 8.63 16.33
CA PHE A 121 4.45 8.80 17.58
C PHE A 121 5.06 7.97 18.72
N ALA A 122 5.47 6.73 18.45
CA ALA A 122 6.16 5.88 19.42
C ALA A 122 7.48 6.50 19.91
N VAL A 123 8.25 7.12 19.00
CA VAL A 123 9.49 7.80 19.36
C VAL A 123 9.21 9.09 20.12
N LEU A 124 8.35 9.97 19.63
CA LEU A 124 8.11 11.27 20.27
C LEU A 124 7.46 11.14 21.65
N PHE A 125 6.51 10.22 21.81
CA PHE A 125 5.67 10.11 23.02
C PHE A 125 5.65 8.68 23.59
N PRO A 126 6.78 8.15 24.09
CA PRO A 126 6.89 6.74 24.49
C PRO A 126 5.92 6.37 25.61
N MET A 127 5.70 7.25 26.59
CA MET A 127 4.78 7.00 27.71
C MET A 127 3.32 6.91 27.26
N THR A 128 2.89 7.83 26.40
CA THR A 128 1.53 7.82 25.83
C THR A 128 1.34 6.64 24.89
N TYR A 129 2.35 6.34 24.07
CA TYR A 129 2.35 5.19 23.19
C TYR A 129 2.24 3.89 23.99
N PHE A 130 3.04 3.70 25.04
CA PHE A 130 2.99 2.50 25.88
C PHE A 130 1.63 2.30 26.55
N ARG A 131 0.99 3.38 27.01
CA ARG A 131 -0.39 3.35 27.55
C ARG A 131 -1.45 3.07 26.48
N SER A 132 -1.15 3.37 25.22
CA SER A 132 -2.06 3.10 24.11
C SER A 132 -2.05 1.60 23.77
N GLY A 133 -3.19 0.94 24.02
CA GLY A 133 -3.39 -0.47 23.70
C GLY A 133 -3.65 -0.73 22.21
N VAL A 134 -4.02 -1.97 21.87
CA VAL A 134 -4.30 -2.41 20.50
C VAL A 134 -5.43 -1.62 19.83
N ALA A 135 -6.40 -1.15 20.61
CA ALA A 135 -7.51 -0.33 20.12
C ALA A 135 -7.05 0.95 19.39
N TYR A 136 -5.87 1.50 19.72
CA TYR A 136 -5.28 2.61 18.97
C TYR A 136 -4.90 2.18 17.55
N ALA A 137 -4.14 1.09 17.39
CA ALA A 137 -3.73 0.59 16.09
C ALA A 137 -4.92 0.16 15.23
N THR A 138 -5.93 -0.48 15.82
CA THR A 138 -7.17 -0.82 15.10
C THR A 138 -7.88 0.43 14.59
N ARG A 139 -7.99 1.49 15.41
CA ARG A 139 -8.59 2.77 14.98
C ARG A 139 -7.78 3.45 13.88
N LEU A 140 -6.44 3.39 13.95
CA LEU A 140 -5.56 3.93 12.91
C LEU A 140 -5.78 3.21 11.57
N VAL A 141 -5.76 1.88 11.57
CA VAL A 141 -6.03 1.06 10.36
C VAL A 141 -7.43 1.34 9.83
N LEU A 142 -8.43 1.38 10.71
CA LEU A 142 -9.82 1.68 10.33
C LEU A 142 -9.95 3.07 9.70
N ALA A 143 -9.27 4.09 10.25
CA ALA A 143 -9.26 5.43 9.68
C ALA A 143 -8.67 5.45 8.27
N VAL A 144 -7.56 4.74 8.04
CA VAL A 144 -6.96 4.60 6.71
C VAL A 144 -7.91 3.91 5.73
N VAL A 145 -8.57 2.82 6.16
CA VAL A 145 -9.56 2.12 5.33
C VAL A 145 -10.71 3.03 4.95
N ILE A 146 -11.27 3.78 5.91
CA ILE A 146 -12.36 4.74 5.67
C ILE A 146 -11.92 5.82 4.70
N LEU A 147 -10.74 6.43 4.89
CA LEU A 147 -10.20 7.46 4.00
C LEU A 147 -9.97 6.92 2.57
N SER A 148 -9.55 5.66 2.45
CA SER A 148 -9.36 4.99 1.16
C SER A 148 -10.71 4.72 0.46
N PHE A 149 -11.76 4.39 1.21
CA PHE A 149 -13.12 4.29 0.67
C PHE A 149 -13.68 5.64 0.22
N PHE A 150 -13.37 6.73 0.92
CA PHE A 150 -13.71 8.08 0.45
C PHE A 150 -12.98 8.44 -0.84
N HIS A 151 -11.71 8.03 -0.99
CA HIS A 151 -11.00 8.20 -2.26
C HIS A 151 -11.62 7.36 -3.38
N LEU A 152 -12.03 6.12 -3.07
CA LEU A 152 -12.73 5.27 -4.03
C LEU A 152 -14.04 5.91 -4.48
N SER A 153 -14.87 6.43 -3.57
CA SER A 153 -16.15 7.05 -3.96
C SER A 153 -15.97 8.26 -4.88
N ALA A 154 -14.89 9.04 -4.71
CA ALA A 154 -14.54 10.12 -5.62
C ALA A 154 -14.22 9.63 -7.04
N ALA A 155 -13.69 8.40 -7.20
CA ALA A 155 -13.41 7.78 -8.50
C ALA A 155 -14.69 7.55 -9.32
N TRP A 156 -15.85 7.42 -8.68
CA TRP A 156 -17.13 7.15 -9.34
C TRP A 156 -17.82 8.39 -9.89
N ILE A 157 -17.39 9.59 -9.49
CA ILE A 157 -18.06 10.85 -9.86
C ILE A 157 -18.02 11.06 -11.38
N GLU A 158 -16.84 11.01 -12.01
CA GLU A 158 -16.72 11.24 -13.45
C GLU A 158 -17.44 10.18 -14.31
N PRO A 159 -17.31 8.87 -14.03
CA PRO A 159 -18.09 7.83 -14.71
C PRO A 159 -19.59 8.00 -14.62
N LEU A 160 -20.12 8.39 -13.45
CA LEU A 160 -21.56 8.60 -13.26
C LEU A 160 -22.06 9.81 -14.05
N LEU A 161 -21.30 10.91 -14.03
CA LEU A 161 -21.62 12.10 -14.82
C LEU A 161 -21.53 11.86 -16.33
N ASN A 162 -20.63 10.96 -16.77
CA ASN A 162 -20.36 10.67 -18.18
C ASN A 162 -20.76 9.26 -18.61
N HIS A 163 -21.88 8.75 -18.10
CA HIS A 163 -22.31 7.36 -18.33
C HIS A 163 -22.54 6.98 -19.81
N HIS A 164 -22.76 7.96 -20.70
CA HIS A 164 -22.90 7.75 -22.16
C HIS A 164 -21.58 7.50 -22.88
N LYS A 165 -20.42 7.79 -22.25
CA LYS A 165 -19.12 7.54 -22.88
C LYS A 165 -18.90 6.04 -23.02
N THR A 166 -18.31 5.65 -24.15
CA THR A 166 -17.87 4.28 -24.42
C THR A 166 -16.35 4.22 -24.39
N LEU A 167 -15.83 3.10 -23.89
CA LEU A 167 -14.41 2.81 -23.80
C LEU A 167 -14.12 1.46 -24.43
N ARG A 168 -12.85 1.21 -24.77
CA ARG A 168 -12.42 -0.13 -25.19
C ARG A 168 -12.62 -1.14 -24.05
N ALA A 169 -13.03 -2.36 -24.40
CA ALA A 169 -13.33 -3.44 -23.47
C ALA A 169 -12.14 -3.87 -22.59
N ILE A 170 -10.91 -3.47 -22.93
CA ILE A 170 -9.70 -3.62 -22.10
C ILE A 170 -9.82 -2.87 -20.76
N CYS A 171 -10.70 -1.86 -20.67
CA CYS A 171 -10.95 -1.05 -19.47
C CYS A 171 -9.63 -0.52 -18.87
N ASP A 172 -8.95 0.33 -19.61
CA ASP A 172 -7.74 0.99 -19.12
C ASP A 172 -8.09 2.03 -18.05
N THR A 173 -7.51 1.90 -16.86
CA THR A 173 -7.84 2.74 -15.70
C THR A 173 -7.55 4.21 -15.96
N ALA A 174 -6.57 4.52 -16.82
CA ALA A 174 -6.28 5.88 -17.23
C ALA A 174 -7.38 6.51 -18.11
N ALA A 175 -8.13 5.67 -18.84
CA ALA A 175 -9.19 6.12 -19.74
C ALA A 175 -10.55 6.28 -19.04
N LEU A 176 -10.75 5.65 -17.87
CA LEU A 176 -12.00 5.73 -17.11
C LEU A 176 -12.25 7.13 -16.53
N SER A 177 -11.20 7.73 -15.94
CA SER A 177 -11.23 9.10 -15.42
C SER A 177 -9.79 9.63 -15.42
N PRO A 178 -9.36 10.33 -16.48
CA PRO A 178 -7.96 10.76 -16.61
C PRO A 178 -7.59 11.75 -15.50
N VAL A 179 -8.52 12.62 -15.10
CA VAL A 179 -8.30 13.60 -14.04
C VAL A 179 -8.12 12.90 -12.69
N TYR A 180 -9.03 11.98 -12.34
CA TYR A 180 -8.90 11.22 -11.09
C TYR A 180 -7.68 10.31 -11.09
N TYR A 181 -7.36 9.68 -12.23
CA TYR A 181 -6.19 8.82 -12.35
C TYR A 181 -4.91 9.60 -12.04
N VAL A 182 -4.74 10.77 -12.65
CA VAL A 182 -3.61 11.66 -12.39
C VAL A 182 -3.59 12.10 -10.93
N TYR A 183 -4.73 12.56 -10.39
CA TYR A 183 -4.86 12.94 -8.98
C TYR A 183 -4.46 11.80 -8.04
N SER A 184 -4.99 10.60 -8.23
CA SER A 184 -4.73 9.41 -7.42
C SER A 184 -3.25 9.01 -7.47
N LYS A 185 -2.61 9.08 -8.64
CA LYS A 185 -1.17 8.82 -8.78
C LYS A 185 -0.30 9.87 -8.06
N TYR A 186 -0.65 11.15 -8.13
CA TYR A 186 0.04 12.18 -7.35
C TYR A 186 -0.21 12.06 -5.85
N ALA A 187 -1.43 11.74 -5.43
CA ALA A 187 -1.77 11.52 -4.03
C ALA A 187 -1.00 10.32 -3.44
N THR A 188 -0.97 9.19 -4.15
CA THR A 188 -0.18 8.02 -3.72
C THR A 188 1.31 8.33 -3.67
N ALA A 189 1.87 8.98 -4.70
CA ALA A 189 3.28 9.37 -4.72
C ALA A 189 3.66 10.33 -3.58
N THR A 190 2.83 11.34 -3.30
CA THR A 190 3.08 12.31 -2.20
C THR A 190 3.00 11.64 -0.84
N MET A 191 2.07 10.70 -0.62
CA MET A 191 1.97 9.96 0.65
C MET A 191 3.15 9.01 0.85
N SER A 192 3.58 8.30 -0.20
CA SER A 192 4.79 7.47 -0.16
C SER A 192 6.04 8.31 0.11
N PHE A 193 6.17 9.47 -0.53
CA PHE A 193 7.29 10.38 -0.27
C PHE A 193 7.26 10.93 1.16
N ALA A 194 6.09 11.35 1.65
CA ALA A 194 5.91 11.80 3.03
C ALA A 194 6.27 10.69 4.04
N SER A 195 5.91 9.44 3.76
CA SER A 195 6.30 8.28 4.56
C SER A 195 7.83 8.17 4.69
N VAL A 196 8.57 8.30 3.59
CA VAL A 196 10.05 8.26 3.61
C VAL A 196 10.62 9.42 4.44
N LEU A 197 10.09 10.63 4.30
CA LEU A 197 10.53 11.78 5.09
C LEU A 197 10.29 11.57 6.59
N VAL A 198 9.10 11.12 6.97
CA VAL A 198 8.75 10.80 8.36
C VAL A 198 9.67 9.71 8.89
N TYR A 199 9.88 8.64 8.13
CA TYR A 199 10.75 7.54 8.55
C TYR A 199 12.21 7.99 8.71
N SER A 200 12.70 8.87 7.83
CA SER A 200 14.04 9.46 7.94
C SER A 200 14.21 10.25 9.24
N VAL A 201 13.17 10.97 9.68
CA VAL A 201 13.15 11.65 10.98
C VAL A 201 13.17 10.65 12.13
N VAL A 202 12.37 9.59 12.05
CA VAL A 202 12.34 8.50 13.04
C VAL A 202 13.73 7.90 13.24
N VAL A 203 14.41 7.52 12.15
CA VAL A 203 15.76 6.95 12.19
C VAL A 203 16.73 7.91 12.87
N ARG A 204 16.75 9.19 12.47
CA ARG A 204 17.64 10.19 13.08
C ARG A 204 17.38 10.36 14.59
N LEU A 205 16.11 10.38 15.01
CA LEU A 205 15.75 10.51 16.42
C LEU A 205 16.15 9.26 17.22
N LEU A 206 15.94 8.07 16.67
CA LEU A 206 16.33 6.80 17.29
C LEU A 206 17.85 6.70 17.43
N SER A 207 18.62 7.02 16.38
CA SER A 207 20.09 7.01 16.43
C SER A 207 20.61 7.94 17.53
N ARG A 208 20.09 9.17 17.62
CA ARG A 208 20.48 10.13 18.67
C ARG A 208 20.19 9.61 20.08
N ARG A 209 19.04 8.95 20.28
CA ARG A 209 18.67 8.38 21.59
C ARG A 209 19.52 7.17 21.94
N MET A 210 19.82 6.30 20.97
CA MET A 210 20.63 5.12 21.19
C MET A 210 22.06 5.49 21.60
N THR A 211 22.68 6.48 20.95
CA THR A 211 24.00 7.00 21.37
C THR A 211 24.00 7.51 22.81
N ARG A 212 22.95 8.22 23.23
CA ARG A 212 22.83 8.70 24.62
C ARG A 212 22.66 7.56 25.62
N LEU A 213 21.87 6.55 25.28
CA LEU A 213 21.67 5.38 26.15
C LEU A 213 22.97 4.60 26.31
N CYS A 214 23.73 4.37 25.24
CA CYS A 214 25.05 3.75 25.33
C CYS A 214 25.99 4.54 26.25
N SER A 215 26.08 5.87 26.06
CA SER A 215 26.94 6.69 26.94
C SER A 215 26.54 6.66 28.42
N LEU A 216 25.23 6.52 28.71
CA LEU A 216 24.75 6.43 30.09
C LEU A 216 25.04 5.05 30.69
N VAL A 217 24.89 3.98 29.90
CA VAL A 217 25.24 2.62 30.32
C VAL A 217 26.74 2.53 30.60
N ASP A 218 27.59 3.03 29.70
CA ASP A 218 29.05 3.04 29.88
C ASP A 218 29.46 3.83 31.13
N ALA A 219 28.82 4.99 31.38
CA ALA A 219 29.07 5.77 32.59
C ALA A 219 28.67 5.02 33.87
N GLN A 220 27.54 4.27 33.85
CA GLN A 220 27.13 3.44 34.98
C GLN A 220 28.08 2.27 35.22
N THR A 221 28.55 1.61 34.15
CA THR A 221 29.53 0.52 34.26
C THR A 221 30.84 1.02 34.86
N LEU A 222 31.31 2.21 34.46
CA LEU A 222 32.51 2.83 35.03
C LEU A 222 32.35 3.14 36.52
N VAL A 223 31.22 3.72 36.93
CA VAL A 223 30.93 4.00 38.35
C VAL A 223 30.89 2.72 39.17
N HIS A 224 30.31 1.64 38.62
CA HIS A 224 30.29 0.35 39.29
C HIS A 224 31.70 -0.24 39.46
N GLN A 225 32.60 -0.09 38.48
CA GLN A 225 33.98 -0.57 38.61
C GLN A 225 34.78 0.22 39.66
N LEU A 226 34.65 1.54 39.70
CA LEU A 226 35.33 2.38 40.71
C LEU A 226 34.86 2.07 42.13
N ARG A 227 33.58 1.77 42.33
CA ARG A 227 33.05 1.38 43.65
C ARG A 227 33.63 0.04 44.14
N VAL A 228 33.90 -0.91 43.24
CA VAL A 228 34.51 -2.20 43.60
C VAL A 228 35.99 -2.04 43.95
N GLN A 229 36.72 -1.14 43.27
CA GLN A 229 38.14 -0.91 43.55
C GLN A 229 38.41 -0.08 44.82
N GLY A 230 37.47 0.79 45.23
CA GLY A 230 37.62 1.61 46.45
C GLY A 230 37.28 0.90 47.77
N GLN A 231 37.06 -0.41 47.76
CA GLN A 231 36.76 -1.23 48.96
C GLN A 231 37.96 -2.08 49.44
N CYS A 232 39.19 -1.76 49.01
CA CYS A 232 40.42 -2.35 49.54
C CYS A 232 41.08 -1.40 50.56
#